data_AF-A0A5M8SBL6-F1
#
_entry.id   AF-A0A5M8SBL6-F1
#
_cell.length_a   1.000
_cell.length_b   1.000
_cell.length_c   1.000
_cell.angle_alpha   90.00
_cell.angle_beta   90.00
_cell.angle_gamma   90.00
#
_symmetry.space_group_name_H-M   'P 1'
#
loop_
_entity.id
_entity.type
_entity.pdbx_description
1 polymer ?
#
loop_
_entity_poly.entity_id
_entity_poly.type
_entity_poly.pdbx_seq_one_letter_code
_entity_poly.pdbx_strand_id
1 'polypeptide(L)'
;MSALQLRGLRLAVLFSLLPGLGGLLVAATLSTHYLETLPRMPVPQELRYTPRNIHGTVVYETEEEDRRLATLEYVSAGVLVVGLGLGMVYLRQWGIANAISAEEDEYAQEQP
;
A
#
# COMPACT_ATOMS: atom_id res chain seq x y z
N MET A 1 21.70 -8.95 -12.94
CA MET A 1 21.58 -8.25 -11.63
C MET A 1 22.28 -9.10 -10.59
N SER A 2 23.08 -8.54 -9.68
CA SER A 2 23.77 -9.36 -8.68
C SER A 2 22.82 -9.82 -7.56
N ALA A 3 23.15 -10.91 -6.86
CA ALA A 3 22.35 -11.41 -5.73
C ALA A 3 22.14 -10.36 -4.63
N LEU A 4 23.14 -9.49 -4.41
CA LEU A 4 23.05 -8.37 -3.46
C LEU A 4 22.04 -7.32 -3.92
N GLN A 5 22.01 -6.99 -5.21
CA GLN A 5 21.03 -6.06 -5.79
C GLN A 5 19.60 -6.61 -5.72
N LEU A 6 19.42 -7.90 -5.97
CA LEU A 6 18.12 -8.59 -5.80
C LEU A 6 17.63 -8.55 -4.36
N ARG A 7 18.51 -8.77 -3.38
CA ARG A 7 18.18 -8.64 -1.96
C ARG A 7 17.82 -7.21 -1.57
N GLY A 8 18.60 -6.23 -2.04
CA GLY A 8 18.29 -4.82 -1.82
C GLY A 8 16.94 -4.42 -2.40
N LEU A 9 16.63 -4.85 -3.62
CA LEU A 9 15.34 -4.60 -4.25
C LEU A 9 14.19 -5.28 -3.50
N ARG A 10 14.35 -6.54 -3.08
CA ARG A 10 13.37 -7.24 -2.25
C ARG A 10 13.08 -6.48 -0.96
N LEU A 11 14.11 -5.98 -0.28
CA LEU A 11 13.91 -5.18 0.93
C LEU A 11 13.17 -3.89 0.62
N ALA A 12 13.55 -3.15 -0.41
CA ALA A 12 12.85 -1.93 -0.83
C ALA A 12 11.36 -2.18 -1.12
N VAL A 13 11.06 -3.26 -1.83
CA VAL A 13 9.67 -3.70 -2.10
C VAL A 13 8.92 -3.92 -0.79
N LEU A 14 9.47 -4.68 0.14
CA LEU A 14 8.82 -4.96 1.43
C LEU A 14 8.65 -3.69 2.27
N PHE A 15 9.65 -2.81 2.30
CA PHE A 15 9.60 -1.54 3.00
C PHE A 15 8.60 -0.56 2.40
N SER A 16 8.19 -0.72 1.15
CA SER A 16 7.10 0.07 0.58
C SER A 16 5.74 -0.63 0.76
N LEU A 17 5.66 -1.92 0.46
CA LEU A 17 4.39 -2.67 0.52
C LEU A 17 3.80 -2.72 1.93
N LEU A 18 4.60 -3.03 2.95
CA LEU A 18 4.10 -3.23 4.31
C LEU A 18 3.53 -1.94 4.92
N PRO A 19 4.23 -0.79 4.95
CA PRO A 19 3.65 0.43 5.49
C PRO A 19 2.55 1.00 4.60
N GLY A 20 2.64 0.86 3.27
CA GLY A 20 1.55 1.26 2.37
C GLY A 20 0.26 0.50 2.65
N LEU A 21 0.34 -0.82 2.82
CA LEU A 21 -0.81 -1.65 3.18
C LEU A 21 -1.29 -1.33 4.61
N GLY A 22 -0.38 -1.22 5.57
CA GLY A 22 -0.70 -0.91 6.95
C GLY A 22 -1.43 0.42 7.10
N GLY A 23 -0.99 1.46 6.39
CA GLY A 23 -1.64 2.77 6.41
C GLY A 23 -3.04 2.74 5.80
N LEU A 24 -3.27 1.97 4.73
CA LEU A 24 -4.61 1.78 4.17
C LEU A 24 -5.53 0.99 5.11
N LEU A 25 -5.01 0.00 5.82
CA LEU A 25 -5.79 -0.71 6.85
C LEU A 25 -6.22 0.24 7.96
N VAL A 26 -5.33 1.10 8.44
CA VAL A 26 -5.67 2.12 9.44
C VAL A 26 -6.69 3.12 8.90
N ALA A 27 -6.58 3.54 7.64
CA ALA A 27 -7.57 4.42 7.03
C ALA A 27 -8.95 3.74 6.95
N ALA A 28 -9.01 2.45 6.59
CA ALA A 28 -10.24 1.69 6.52
C ALA A 28 -10.90 1.49 7.90
N THR A 29 -10.10 1.23 8.94
CA THR A 29 -10.63 1.16 10.32
C THR A 29 -11.17 2.51 10.78
N LEU A 30 -10.48 3.61 10.48
CA LEU A 30 -10.95 4.96 10.81
C LEU A 30 -12.24 5.31 10.07
N SER A 31 -12.33 4.98 8.78
CA SER A 31 -13.54 5.17 7.97
C SER A 31 -14.73 4.39 8.55
N THR A 32 -14.51 3.16 9.01
CA THR A 32 -15.55 2.35 9.66
C THR A 32 -15.97 2.97 11.00
N HIS A 33 -15.01 3.43 11.80
CA HIS A 33 -15.30 4.13 13.04
C HIS A 33 -16.09 5.42 12.81
N TYR A 34 -15.75 6.19 11.79
CA TYR A 34 -16.46 7.41 11.42
C TYR A 34 -17.90 7.14 10.98
N LEU A 35 -18.13 6.04 10.27
CA LEU A 35 -19.48 5.61 9.89
C LEU A 35 -20.39 5.36 11.11
N GLU A 36 -19.82 4.86 12.20
CA GLU A 36 -20.55 4.55 13.43
C GLU A 36 -20.71 5.75 14.36
N THR A 37 -19.74 6.69 14.34
CA THR A 37 -19.64 7.75 15.36
C THR A 37 -20.01 9.14 14.86
N LEU A 38 -19.85 9.42 13.56
CA LEU A 38 -20.08 10.75 13.03
C LEU A 38 -21.56 10.99 12.71
N PRO A 39 -22.03 12.25 12.85
CA PRO A 39 -23.41 12.59 12.54
C PRO A 39 -23.68 12.47 11.04
N ARG A 40 -24.89 12.03 10.70
CA ARG A 40 -25.38 11.94 9.31
C ARG A 40 -25.93 13.26 8.77
N MET A 41 -25.95 14.29 9.60
CA MET A 41 -26.39 15.64 9.27
C MET A 41 -25.30 16.62 9.70
N PRO A 42 -25.19 17.80 9.06
CA PRO A 42 -24.26 18.83 9.49
C PRO A 42 -24.52 19.25 10.95
N VAL A 43 -23.46 19.40 11.74
CA VAL A 43 -23.52 19.91 13.12
C VAL A 43 -22.64 21.16 13.22
N PRO A 44 -23.21 22.36 12.97
CA PRO A 44 -22.44 23.60 12.93
C PRO A 44 -21.74 23.94 14.26
N GLN A 45 -22.32 23.55 15.39
CA GLN A 45 -21.75 23.80 16.72
C GLN A 45 -20.41 23.07 16.93
N GLU A 46 -20.22 21.94 16.24
CA GLU A 46 -18.99 21.14 16.27
C GLU A 46 -18.10 21.38 15.03
N LEU A 47 -18.46 22.34 14.18
CA LEU A 47 -17.78 22.61 12.90
C LEU A 47 -17.77 21.39 11.96
N ARG A 48 -18.78 20.52 12.05
CA ARG A 48 -18.96 19.34 11.19
C ARG A 48 -19.84 19.68 10.01
N TYR A 49 -19.23 20.12 8.92
CA TYR A 49 -19.91 20.52 7.69
C TYR A 49 -19.35 19.85 6.44
N THR A 50 -18.23 19.12 6.54
CA THR A 50 -17.59 18.45 5.41
C THR A 50 -18.28 17.12 5.18
N PRO A 51 -19.01 16.94 4.05
CA PRO A 51 -19.66 15.67 3.77
C PRO A 51 -18.63 14.66 3.26
N ARG A 52 -18.65 13.46 3.85
CA ARG A 52 -17.86 12.34 3.37
C ARG A 52 -18.74 11.13 3.11
N ASN A 53 -18.56 10.53 1.94
CA ASN A 53 -19.28 9.31 1.57
C ASN A 53 -18.46 8.08 1.98
N ILE A 54 -19.05 7.26 2.85
CA ILE A 54 -18.48 5.98 3.29
C ILE A 54 -19.50 4.90 2.95
N HIS A 55 -19.17 4.05 1.97
CA HIS A 55 -20.03 2.96 1.48
C HIS A 55 -21.47 3.38 1.14
N GLY A 56 -21.66 4.56 0.56
CA GLY A 56 -22.98 5.09 0.21
C GLY A 56 -23.71 5.82 1.34
N THR A 57 -23.16 5.83 2.56
CA THR A 57 -23.66 6.63 3.68
C THR A 57 -22.87 7.93 3.77
N VAL A 58 -23.55 9.07 3.81
CA VAL A 58 -22.92 10.37 4.02
C VAL A 58 -22.84 10.65 5.52
N VAL A 59 -21.63 10.89 6.00
CA VAL A 59 -21.34 11.40 7.35
C VAL A 59 -20.72 12.79 7.25
N TYR A 60 -20.83 13.58 8.31
CA TYR A 60 -20.28 14.92 8.37
C TYR A 60 -19.13 15.01 9.36
N GLU A 61 -17.96 15.33 8.82
CA GLU A 61 -16.72 15.50 9.57
C GLU A 61 -16.27 16.97 9.58
N THR A 62 -15.26 17.25 10.40
CA THR A 62 -14.56 18.52 10.37
C THR A 62 -13.56 18.55 9.21
N GLU A 63 -13.22 19.73 8.70
CA GLU A 63 -12.18 19.88 7.67
C GLU A 63 -10.81 19.31 8.10
N GLU A 64 -10.52 19.34 9.40
CA GLU A 64 -9.28 18.79 9.94
C GLU A 64 -9.26 17.25 9.93
N GLU A 65 -10.39 16.60 10.28
CA GLU A 65 -10.54 15.15 10.21
C GLU A 65 -10.43 14.64 8.76
N ASP A 66 -11.12 15.32 7.83
CA ASP A 66 -11.06 15.01 6.38
C ASP A 66 -9.61 15.09 5.88
N ARG A 67 -8.91 16.21 6.13
CA ARG A 67 -7.52 16.39 5.67
C ARG A 67 -6.58 15.33 6.23
N ARG A 68 -6.71 14.98 7.51
CA ARG A 68 -5.86 13.96 8.14
C ARG A 68 -6.08 12.59 7.52
N LEU A 69 -7.34 12.20 7.35
CA LEU A 69 -7.69 10.89 6.81
C LEU A 69 -7.35 10.80 5.32
N ALA A 70 -7.67 11.84 4.53
CA ALA A 70 -7.28 11.92 3.12
C ALA A 70 -5.75 11.87 2.95
N THR A 71 -4.99 12.55 3.80
CA THR A 71 -3.51 12.49 3.76
C THR A 71 -3.02 11.08 4.02
N LEU A 72 -3.56 10.40 5.05
CA LEU A 72 -3.23 9.01 5.35
C LEU A 72 -3.55 8.10 4.16
N GLU A 73 -4.74 8.23 3.57
CA GLU A 73 -5.19 7.44 2.43
C GLU A 73 -4.27 7.62 1.22
N TYR A 74 -4.04 8.87 0.80
CA TYR A 74 -3.24 9.14 -0.40
C TYR A 74 -1.77 8.78 -0.24
N VAL A 75 -1.16 9.07 0.91
CA VAL A 75 0.23 8.70 1.18
C VAL A 75 0.39 7.18 1.21
N SER A 76 -0.52 6.48 1.90
CA SER A 76 -0.47 5.02 2.01
C SER A 76 -0.70 4.34 0.66
N ALA A 77 -1.69 4.82 -0.12
CA ALA A 77 -1.92 4.36 -1.49
C ALA A 77 -0.71 4.62 -2.38
N GLY A 78 -0.11 5.81 -2.32
CA GLY A 78 1.07 6.16 -3.10
C GLY A 78 2.26 5.25 -2.79
N VAL A 79 2.57 5.06 -1.51
CA VAL A 79 3.65 4.16 -1.06
C VAL A 79 3.38 2.71 -1.48
N LEU A 80 2.12 2.25 -1.39
CA LEU A 80 1.74 0.91 -1.84
C LEU A 80 1.94 0.74 -3.36
N VAL A 81 1.51 1.72 -4.17
CA VAL A 81 1.66 1.69 -5.63
C VAL A 81 3.15 1.64 -6.03
N VAL A 82 4.00 2.42 -5.36
CA VAL A 82 5.46 2.35 -5.55
C VAL A 82 5.98 0.95 -5.20
N GLY A 83 5.56 0.39 -4.07
CA GLY A 83 5.93 -0.97 -3.67
C GLY A 83 5.49 -2.04 -4.66
N LEU A 84 4.29 -1.94 -5.22
CA LEU A 84 3.79 -2.84 -6.26
C LEU A 84 4.61 -2.72 -7.55
N GLY A 85 4.94 -1.50 -7.97
CA GLY A 85 5.79 -1.26 -9.14
C GLY A 85 7.19 -1.86 -8.96
N LEU A 86 7.84 -1.62 -7.82
CA LEU A 86 9.12 -2.25 -7.48
C LEU A 86 8.99 -3.78 -7.40
N GLY A 87 7.86 -4.28 -6.89
CA GLY A 87 7.57 -5.70 -6.77
C GLY A 87 7.51 -6.40 -8.13
N MET A 88 6.89 -5.78 -9.12
CA MET A 88 6.88 -6.29 -10.49
C MET A 88 8.30 -6.36 -11.08
N VAL A 89 9.11 -5.32 -10.87
CA VAL A 89 10.51 -5.31 -11.32
C VAL A 89 11.30 -6.42 -10.62
N TYR A 90 11.11 -6.59 -9.30
CA TYR A 90 11.75 -7.65 -8.53
C TYR A 90 11.40 -9.04 -9.05
N LEU A 91 10.11 -9.34 -9.23
CA LEU A 91 9.65 -10.64 -9.72
C LEU A 91 10.22 -10.97 -11.10
N ARG A 92 10.26 -9.97 -12.00
CA ARG A 92 10.88 -10.13 -13.33
C ARG A 92 12.36 -10.48 -13.23
N GLN A 93 13.11 -9.72 -12.43
CA GLN A 93 14.56 -9.93 -12.29
C GLN A 93 14.89 -11.23 -11.57
N TRP A 94 14.09 -11.60 -10.58
CA TRP A 94 14.23 -12.87 -9.87
C TRP A 94 13.94 -14.05 -10.80
N GLY A 95 12.90 -13.98 -11.63
CA GLY A 95 12.60 -15.02 -12.62
C GLY A 95 13.75 -15.23 -13.63
N ILE A 96 14.34 -14.13 -14.14
CA ILE A 96 15.51 -14.21 -15.04
C ILE A 96 16.70 -14.85 -14.33
N ALA A 97 17.03 -14.42 -13.10
CA ALA A 97 18.14 -14.98 -12.35
C ALA A 97 17.95 -16.48 -12.08
N ASN A 98 16.73 -16.90 -11.76
CA ASN A 98 16.41 -18.30 -11.49
C ASN A 98 16.50 -19.19 -12.74
N ALA A 99 16.13 -18.66 -13.92
CA ALA A 99 16.26 -19.38 -15.19
C ALA A 99 17.74 -19.60 -15.57
N ILE A 100 18.59 -18.58 -15.40
CA ILE A 100 20.03 -18.70 -15.68
C ILE A 100 20.68 -19.73 -14.75
N SER A 101 20.36 -19.71 -13.45
CA SER A 101 20.90 -20.69 -12.51
C SER A 101 20.42 -22.12 -12.83
N ALA A 102 19.18 -22.29 -13.31
CA ALA A 102 18.67 -23.60 -13.70
C ALA A 102 19.42 -24.17 -14.92
N GLU A 103 19.75 -23.35 -15.91
CA GLU A 103 20.57 -23.76 -17.05
C GLU A 103 22.00 -24.13 -16.61
N GLU A 104 22.62 -23.34 -15.73
CA GLU A 104 23.97 -23.64 -15.20
C GLU A 104 24.01 -24.98 -14.43
N ASP A 105 22.98 -25.27 -13.63
CA ASP A 105 22.86 -26.52 -12.88
C ASP A 105 22.67 -27.74 -13.81
N GLU A 106 21.93 -27.59 -14.92
CA GLU A 106 21.73 -28.64 -15.93
C GLU A 106 23.04 -28.94 -16.68
N TYR A 107 23.77 -27.91 -17.13
CA TYR A 107 25.08 -28.08 -17.76
C TYR A 107 26.14 -28.69 -16.83
N ALA A 108 26.09 -28.40 -15.52
CA ALA A 108 26.99 -28.99 -14.54
C ALA A 108 26.69 -30.47 -14.26
N GLN A 109 25.46 -30.93 -14.49
CA GLN A 109 25.07 -32.34 -14.37
C GLN A 109 25.38 -33.16 -15.62
N GLU A 110 25.44 -32.54 -16.80
CA GLU A 110 25.72 -33.21 -18.08
C GLU A 110 27.22 -33.38 -18.38
N GLN A 111 28.12 -32.72 -17.65
CA GLN A 111 29.57 -32.92 -17.76
C GLN A 111 30.05 -33.98 -16.74
N PRO A 112 30.56 -35.15 -17.19
CA PRO A 112 31.01 -36.24 -16.32
C PRO A 112 32.34 -35.97 -15.60
#